data_AF-A0A9D9H6S4-F1
#
_entry.id   AF-A0A9D9H6S4-F1
#
_cell.length_a   1.000
_cell.length_b   1.000
_cell.length_c   1.000
_cell.angle_alpha   90.00
_cell.angle_beta   90.00
_cell.angle_gamma   90.00
#
_symmetry.space_group_name_H-M   'P 1'
#
loop_
_entity.id
_entity.type
_entity.pdbx_description
1 polymer ?
#
loop_
_entity_poly.entity_id
_entity_poly.type
_entity_poly.pdbx_seq_one_letter_code
_entity_poly.pdbx_strand_id
1 'polypeptide(L)'
;MDYESVIEDFCGDVSALKDALKAFASTDCQNLSEAVEKNDDATVKKEAHRIRKSAEKLGLEKLKVAAARLEEVNEEKVPADYAHLASIFTSTVDAIKKEGL
;
A
#
# COMPACT_ATOMS: atom_id res chain seq x y z
N MET A 1 -13.70 4.19 -1.94
CA MET A 1 -13.40 3.02 -1.10
C MET A 1 -14.68 2.20 -1.14
N ASP A 2 -14.64 1.06 -1.81
CA ASP A 2 -15.81 0.18 -1.88
C ASP A 2 -15.79 -0.70 -0.62
N TYR A 3 -16.39 -0.19 0.45
CA TYR A 3 -16.33 -0.82 1.76
C TYR A 3 -17.12 -2.13 1.82
N GLU A 4 -18.18 -2.26 1.02
CA GLU A 4 -19.08 -3.41 1.05
C GLU A 4 -18.39 -4.67 0.52
N SER A 5 -17.72 -4.59 -0.62
CA SER A 5 -16.98 -5.72 -1.20
C SER A 5 -15.80 -6.17 -0.33
N VAL A 6 -15.13 -5.23 0.34
CA VAL A 6 -14.04 -5.56 1.29
C VAL A 6 -14.59 -6.24 2.54
N ILE A 7 -15.74 -5.79 3.05
CA ILE A 7 -16.37 -6.44 4.20
C ILE A 7 -16.83 -7.85 3.83
N GLU A 8 -17.34 -8.08 2.62
CA GLU A 8 -17.66 -9.42 2.10
C GLU A 8 -16.43 -10.33 2.03
N ASP A 9 -15.27 -9.82 1.57
CA ASP A 9 -14.00 -10.56 1.56
C ASP A 9 -13.52 -10.96 2.96
N PHE A 10 -13.95 -10.24 3.99
CA PHE A 10 -13.72 -10.57 5.39
C PHE A 10 -14.92 -11.32 6.03
N CYS A 11 -15.81 -11.90 5.23
CA CYS A 11 -17.00 -12.63 5.68
C CYS A 11 -17.93 -11.80 6.60
N GLY A 12 -17.96 -10.48 6.45
CA GLY A 12 -18.69 -9.58 7.34
C GLY A 12 -17.94 -9.21 8.62
N ASP A 13 -16.73 -9.73 8.86
CA ASP A 13 -15.96 -9.47 10.07
C ASP A 13 -15.18 -8.16 9.98
N VAL A 14 -15.88 -7.10 10.38
CA VAL A 14 -15.31 -5.75 10.49
C VAL A 14 -14.13 -5.71 11.48
N SER A 15 -14.10 -6.55 12.51
CA SER A 15 -12.99 -6.55 13.48
C SER A 15 -11.71 -7.09 12.85
N ALA A 16 -11.82 -8.18 12.09
CA ALA A 16 -10.70 -8.74 11.34
C ALA A 16 -10.15 -7.76 10.29
N LEU A 17 -11.03 -7.00 9.62
CA LEU A 17 -10.63 -5.93 8.70
C LEU A 17 -9.86 -4.82 9.43
N LYS A 18 -10.34 -4.40 10.61
CA LYS A 18 -9.66 -3.38 11.43
C LYS A 18 -8.28 -3.85 11.89
N ASP A 19 -8.15 -5.09 12.32
CA ASP A 19 -6.85 -5.65 12.74
C ASP A 19 -5.88 -5.79 11.55
N ALA A 20 -6.40 -6.09 10.36
CA ALA A 20 -5.59 -6.10 9.14
C ALA A 20 -5.13 -4.68 8.72
N LEU A 21 -6.00 -3.67 8.88
CA LEU A 21 -5.64 -2.25 8.67
C LEU A 21 -4.60 -1.78 9.69
N LYS A 22 -4.70 -2.21 10.96
CA LYS A 22 -3.68 -1.97 12.01
C LYS A 22 -2.33 -2.54 11.63
N ALA A 23 -2.31 -3.83 11.28
CA ALA A 23 -1.10 -4.52 10.87
C ALA A 23 -0.46 -3.83 9.66
N PHE A 24 -1.28 -3.42 8.69
CA PHE A 24 -0.82 -2.65 7.53
C PHE A 24 -0.22 -1.30 7.93
N ALA A 25 -0.88 -0.53 8.80
CA ALA A 25 -0.40 0.75 9.31
C ALA A 25 0.89 0.67 10.16
N SER A 26 1.18 -0.52 10.70
CA SER A 26 2.43 -0.83 11.40
C SER A 26 3.55 -1.30 10.47
N THR A 27 3.25 -1.54 9.19
CA THR A 27 4.25 -1.98 8.21
C THR A 27 5.08 -0.78 7.76
N ASP A 28 6.39 -0.94 7.71
CA ASP A 28 7.31 0.10 7.22
C ASP A 28 7.62 -0.10 5.73
N CYS A 29 7.69 1.00 4.99
CA CYS A 29 8.15 1.05 3.61
C CYS A 29 9.67 1.28 3.49
N GLN A 30 10.43 1.19 4.59
CA GLN A 30 11.90 1.33 4.60
C GLN A 30 12.59 0.50 3.52
N ASN A 31 12.21 -0.78 3.34
CA ASN A 31 12.78 -1.64 2.30
C ASN A 31 12.55 -1.10 0.88
N LEU A 32 11.39 -0.47 0.63
CA LEU A 32 11.09 0.14 -0.65
C LEU A 32 11.90 1.43 -0.84
N SER A 33 12.06 2.24 0.21
CA SER A 33 12.90 3.44 0.19
C SER A 33 14.35 3.10 -0.18
N GLU A 34 14.95 2.13 0.50
CA GLU A 34 16.33 1.71 0.24
C GLU A 34 16.50 1.14 -1.17
N ALA A 35 15.52 0.39 -1.66
CA ALA A 35 15.56 -0.18 -3.01
C ALA A 35 15.56 0.91 -4.09
N VAL A 36 14.76 1.97 -3.89
CA VAL A 36 14.73 3.14 -4.78
C VAL A 36 16.07 3.89 -4.75
N GLU A 37 16.66 4.10 -3.57
CA GLU A 37 17.98 4.75 -3.43
C GLU A 37 19.11 3.94 -4.09
N LYS A 38 19.03 2.61 -4.02
CA LYS A 38 20.02 1.69 -4.60
C LYS A 38 19.78 1.40 -6.09
N ASN A 39 18.73 1.95 -6.70
CA ASN A 39 18.26 1.59 -8.05
C ASN A 39 18.09 0.07 -8.23
N ASP A 40 17.58 -0.61 -7.19
CA ASP A 40 17.27 -2.04 -7.23
C ASP A 40 15.83 -2.27 -7.71
N ASP A 41 15.64 -2.24 -9.02
CA ASP A 41 14.33 -2.37 -9.65
C ASP A 41 13.62 -3.68 -9.32
N ALA A 42 14.38 -4.77 -9.11
CA ALA A 42 13.81 -6.05 -8.75
C ALA A 42 13.16 -5.99 -7.37
N THR A 43 13.83 -5.36 -6.41
CA THR A 43 13.28 -5.15 -5.07
C THR A 43 12.15 -4.12 -5.07
N VAL A 44 12.26 -3.05 -5.86
CA VAL A 44 11.17 -2.06 -6.04
C VAL A 44 9.90 -2.74 -6.57
N LYS A 45 9.98 -3.55 -7.63
CA LYS A 45 8.85 -4.33 -8.16
C LYS A 45 8.23 -5.23 -7.10
N LYS A 46 9.08 -5.96 -6.39
CA LYS A 46 8.64 -6.94 -5.39
C LYS A 46 7.88 -6.27 -4.25
N GLU A 47 8.40 -5.18 -3.71
CA GLU A 47 7.75 -4.45 -2.62
C GLU A 47 6.51 -3.70 -3.12
N ALA A 48 6.54 -3.10 -4.31
CA ALA A 48 5.36 -2.50 -4.93
C ALA A 48 4.23 -3.52 -5.14
N HIS A 49 4.55 -4.71 -5.66
CA HIS A 49 3.59 -5.81 -5.81
C HIS A 49 2.97 -6.23 -4.47
N ARG A 50 3.80 -6.36 -3.43
CA ARG A 50 3.34 -6.69 -2.08
C ARG A 50 2.37 -5.64 -1.55
N ILE A 51 2.72 -4.36 -1.67
CA ILE A 51 1.86 -3.24 -1.25
C ILE A 51 0.55 -3.24 -2.05
N ARG A 52 0.60 -3.47 -3.37
CA ARG A 52 -0.59 -3.57 -4.22
C ARG A 52 -1.53 -4.68 -3.74
N LYS A 53 -0.99 -5.86 -3.41
CA LYS A 53 -1.78 -6.99 -2.92
C LYS A 53 -2.42 -6.73 -1.56
N SER A 54 -1.68 -6.09 -0.65
CA SER A 54 -2.23 -5.66 0.64
C SER A 54 -3.33 -4.61 0.44
N ALA A 55 -3.11 -3.63 -0.44
CA ALA A 55 -4.08 -2.59 -0.74
C ALA A 55 -5.35 -3.14 -1.41
N GLU A 56 -5.22 -4.11 -2.32
CA GLU A 56 -6.33 -4.83 -2.94
C GLU A 56 -7.18 -5.53 -1.88
N LYS A 57 -6.56 -6.31 -0.98
CA LYS A 57 -7.26 -7.02 0.10
C LYS A 57 -7.99 -6.07 1.06
N LEU A 58 -7.44 -4.88 1.29
CA LEU A 58 -7.97 -3.90 2.25
C LEU A 58 -8.88 -2.84 1.61
N GLY A 59 -9.14 -2.92 0.30
CA GLY A 59 -9.95 -1.93 -0.42
C GLY A 59 -9.32 -0.54 -0.55
N LEU A 60 -8.01 -0.43 -0.37
CA LEU A 60 -7.26 0.83 -0.43
C LEU A 60 -6.97 1.21 -1.89
N GLU A 61 -8.02 1.49 -2.67
CA GLU A 61 -7.93 1.61 -4.13
C GLU A 61 -6.88 2.63 -4.61
N LYS A 62 -6.78 3.79 -3.93
CA LYS A 62 -5.75 4.80 -4.27
C LYS A 62 -4.34 4.25 -4.14
N LEU A 63 -4.09 3.48 -3.08
CA LEU A 63 -2.78 2.90 -2.82
C LEU A 63 -2.50 1.75 -3.78
N LYS A 64 -3.50 0.92 -4.09
CA LYS A 64 -3.42 -0.14 -5.09
C LYS A 64 -3.01 0.43 -6.46
N VAL A 65 -3.64 1.52 -6.91
CA VAL A 65 -3.32 2.17 -8.18
C VAL A 65 -1.89 2.72 -8.19
N ALA A 66 -1.46 3.37 -7.10
CA ALA A 66 -0.09 3.89 -7.00
C ALA A 66 0.96 2.77 -7.00
N ALA A 67 0.69 1.67 -6.29
CA ALA A 67 1.56 0.50 -6.23
C ALA A 67 1.63 -0.23 -7.58
N ALA A 68 0.52 -0.33 -8.31
CA ALA A 68 0.51 -0.89 -9.65
C ALA A 68 1.38 -0.08 -10.63
N ARG A 69 1.33 1.26 -10.55
CA ARG A 69 2.19 2.13 -11.37
C ARG A 69 3.67 1.91 -11.09
N LEU A 70 4.04 1.80 -9.81
CA LEU A 70 5.42 1.53 -9.42
C LEU A 70 5.86 0.11 -9.83
N GLU A 71 4.96 -0.88 -9.82
CA GLU A 71 5.22 -2.26 -10.24
C GLU A 71 5.49 -2.39 -11.75
N GLU A 72 4.86 -1.57 -12.59
CA GLU A 72 5.07 -1.58 -14.05
C GLU A 72 6.49 -1.11 -14.48
N VAL A 73 7.28 -0.57 -13.54
CA VAL A 73 8.66 -0.05 -13.68
C VAL A 73 8.97 0.54 -15.04
N ASN A 74 8.85 1.86 -15.07
CA ASN A 74 9.58 2.70 -15.98
C ASN A 74 10.74 3.32 -15.18
N GLU A 75 11.98 2.89 -15.42
CA GLU A 75 13.18 3.26 -14.65
C GLU A 75 13.32 4.79 -14.47
N GLU A 76 12.96 5.58 -15.50
CA GLU A 76 13.01 7.05 -15.44
C GLU A 76 11.99 7.67 -14.46
N LYS A 77 10.94 6.92 -14.11
CA LYS A 77 9.82 7.39 -13.28
C LYS A 77 9.81 6.79 -11.88
N VAL A 78 10.63 5.77 -11.59
CA VAL A 78 10.70 5.10 -10.28
C VAL A 78 10.77 6.09 -9.10
N PRO A 79 11.61 7.15 -9.13
CA PRO A 79 11.66 8.10 -8.01
C PRO A 79 10.35 8.89 -7.82
N ALA A 80 9.70 9.29 -8.92
CA ALA A 80 8.45 10.05 -8.89
C ALA A 80 7.26 9.17 -8.47
N ASP A 81 7.18 7.95 -9.01
CA ASP A 81 6.13 6.99 -8.68
C ASP A 81 6.27 6.51 -7.23
N TYR A 82 7.50 6.35 -6.72
CA TYR A 82 7.76 6.09 -5.30
C TYR A 82 7.28 7.25 -4.43
N ALA A 83 7.65 8.49 -4.74
CA ALA A 83 7.24 9.65 -3.96
C ALA A 83 5.70 9.78 -3.91
N HIS A 84 5.03 9.48 -5.03
CA HIS A 84 3.57 9.46 -5.09
C HIS A 84 2.97 8.37 -4.19
N LEU A 85 3.50 7.14 -4.28
CA LEU A 85 3.08 6.02 -3.44
C LEU A 85 3.30 6.31 -1.95
N ALA A 86 4.48 6.82 -1.58
CA ALA A 86 4.83 7.15 -0.20
C ALA A 86 3.89 8.20 0.40
N SER A 87 3.51 9.22 -0.39
CA SER A 87 2.54 10.23 0.01
C SER A 87 1.15 9.64 0.28
N ILE A 88 0.67 8.77 -0.62
CA ILE A 88 -0.63 8.08 -0.45
C ILE A 88 -0.58 7.11 0.74
N PHE A 89 0.52 6.36 0.89
CA PHE A 89 0.72 5.45 2.01
C PHE A 89 0.66 6.19 3.34
N THR A 90 1.44 7.28 3.49
CA THR A 90 1.45 8.11 4.70
C THR A 90 0.06 8.66 5.01
N SER A 91 -0.63 9.23 4.01
CA SER A 91 -1.99 9.75 4.18
C SER A 91 -2.98 8.65 4.59
N THR A 92 -2.80 7.43 4.10
CA THR A 92 -3.65 6.27 4.41
C THR A 92 -3.40 5.79 5.84
N VAL A 93 -2.13 5.65 6.24
CA VAL A 93 -1.73 5.28 7.61
C VAL A 93 -2.23 6.31 8.62
N ASP A 94 -2.10 7.60 8.31
CA ASP A 94 -2.61 8.67 9.16
C ASP A 94 -4.12 8.65 9.29
N ALA A 95 -4.85 8.33 8.22
CA ALA A 95 -6.30 8.16 8.26
C ALA A 95 -6.70 6.97 9.16
N ILE A 96 -6.04 5.81 9.00
CA ILE A 96 -6.27 4.63 9.82
C ILE A 96 -6.07 4.96 11.31
N LYS A 97 -4.94 5.61 11.65
CA LYS A 97 -4.62 6.01 13.04
C LYS A 97 -5.62 7.02 13.62
N LYS A 98 -6.12 7.97 12.81
CA LYS A 98 -7.10 8.98 13.27
C LYS A 98 -8.47 8.39 13.57
N GLU A 99 -8.87 7.33 12.89
CA GLU A 99 -10.16 6.68 13.14
C GLU A 99 -10.17 5.81 14.40
N GLY A 100 -9.08 5.78 15.18
CA GLY A 100 -8.95 4.92 16.37
C GLY A 100 -8.92 3.43 16.01
N LEU A 101 -8.65 3.15 14.73
CA LEU A 101 -8.13 1.87 14.29
C LEU A 101 -6.63 1.81 14.57
#